data_AF-A0ABD5DSS9-F1
#
_entry.id   AF-A0ABD5DSS9-F1
#
_cell.length_a   1.000
_cell.length_b   1.000
_cell.length_c   1.000
_cell.angle_alpha   90.00
_cell.angle_beta   90.00
_cell.angle_gamma   90.00
#
_symmetry.space_group_name_H-M   'P 1'
#
loop_
_entity.id
_entity.type
_entity.pdbx_description
1 polymer ?
#
loop_
_entity_poly.entity_id
_entity_poly.type
_entity_poly.pdbx_seq_one_letter_code
_entity_poly.pdbx_strand_id
1 'polypeptide(L)'
;YEPFTYDYQHLHNAPEGKYLPTARPRSLISGERMDKISWGPNWEELLGGEFEKRARDRNFEAMQKEMYGQFENTFMMYLPRLCEHCLNPACVATCPSGAIYKREEDGIVLIDQDKCRGWRMCITGCPYKKIYFNWKSGKSEKCIFCYPRIESGMPTVCSETCVGRIRYLGVLLY
;
A
#
# COMPACT_ATOMS: atom_id res chain seq x y z
N TYR A 1 -5.68 -0.66 -7.97
CA TYR A 1 -5.44 -1.65 -9.03
C TYR A 1 -6.36 -2.84 -8.79
N GLU A 2 -6.78 -3.53 -9.84
CA GLU A 2 -7.46 -4.82 -9.70
C GLU A 2 -6.40 -5.88 -9.37
N PRO A 3 -6.49 -6.61 -8.24
CA PRO A 3 -5.53 -7.65 -7.92
C PRO A 3 -5.67 -8.80 -8.93
N PHE A 4 -4.55 -9.35 -9.39
CA PHE A 4 -4.52 -10.37 -10.43
C PHE A 4 -3.55 -11.50 -10.10
N THR A 5 -3.77 -12.63 -10.74
CA THR A 5 -2.89 -13.81 -10.77
C THR A 5 -2.73 -14.27 -12.22
N TYR A 6 -2.02 -15.38 -12.45
CA TYR A 6 -1.85 -15.96 -13.78
C TYR A 6 -2.29 -17.43 -13.80
N ASP A 7 -2.75 -17.87 -14.97
CA ASP A 7 -3.10 -19.26 -15.22
C ASP A 7 -1.87 -20.13 -15.46
N TYR A 8 -1.01 -20.27 -14.44
CA TYR A 8 0.25 -21.03 -14.55
C TYR A 8 0.02 -22.50 -14.91
N GLN A 9 -1.09 -23.08 -14.46
CA GLN A 9 -1.42 -24.49 -14.73
C GLN A 9 -1.63 -24.76 -16.22
N HIS A 10 -2.00 -23.74 -17.02
CA HIS A 10 -2.05 -23.88 -18.47
C HIS A 10 -0.68 -24.23 -19.10
N LEU A 11 0.43 -23.84 -18.47
CA LEU A 11 1.77 -24.22 -18.95
C LEU A 11 2.07 -25.72 -18.75
N HIS A 12 1.44 -26.34 -17.76
CA HIS A 12 1.65 -27.75 -17.42
C HIS A 12 0.65 -28.67 -18.14
N ASN A 13 -0.60 -28.22 -18.26
CA ASN A 13 -1.72 -29.07 -18.64
C ASN A 13 -2.27 -28.76 -20.04
N ALA A 14 -1.61 -27.88 -20.80
CA ALA A 14 -2.04 -27.59 -22.17
C ALA A 14 -1.98 -28.85 -23.04
N PRO A 15 -3.03 -29.15 -23.80
CA PRO A 15 -2.99 -30.24 -24.76
C PRO A 15 -2.00 -29.93 -25.88
N GLU A 16 -1.56 -30.97 -26.59
CA GLU A 16 -0.77 -30.81 -27.81
C GLU A 16 -1.51 -29.88 -28.80
N GLY A 17 -0.78 -28.93 -29.37
CA GLY A 17 -1.37 -27.93 -30.24
C GLY A 17 -0.32 -27.19 -31.04
N LYS A 18 -0.81 -26.40 -32.01
CA LYS A 18 0.03 -25.64 -32.95
C LYS A 18 0.79 -24.48 -32.29
N TYR A 19 0.33 -24.02 -31.13
CA TYR A 19 0.85 -22.82 -30.47
C TYR A 19 1.35 -23.14 -29.06
N LEU A 20 2.41 -22.44 -28.65
CA LEU A 20 2.97 -22.56 -27.31
C LEU A 20 1.95 -22.07 -26.26
N PRO A 21 1.76 -22.81 -25.15
CA PRO A 21 0.89 -22.36 -24.07
C PRO A 21 1.47 -21.13 -23.36
N THR A 22 0.60 -20.26 -22.86
CA THR A 22 0.99 -19.06 -22.11
C THR A 22 0.14 -18.87 -20.86
N ALA A 23 0.76 -18.44 -19.76
CA ALA A 23 0.03 -18.12 -18.53
C ALA A 23 -0.58 -16.71 -18.65
N ARG A 24 -1.87 -16.63 -18.95
CA ARG A 24 -2.59 -15.35 -19.10
C ARG A 24 -3.14 -14.85 -17.75
N PRO A 25 -3.28 -13.51 -17.58
CA PRO A 25 -3.73 -12.94 -16.31
C PRO A 25 -5.21 -13.21 -16.03
N ARG A 26 -5.54 -13.37 -14.75
CA ARG A 26 -6.89 -13.56 -14.21
C ARG A 26 -7.11 -12.64 -13.02
N SER A 27 -8.31 -12.09 -12.90
CA SER A 27 -8.71 -11.27 -11.77
C SER A 27 -8.82 -12.10 -10.50
N LEU A 28 -8.28 -11.60 -9.39
CA LEU A 28 -8.50 -12.16 -8.05
C LEU A 28 -9.83 -11.70 -7.43
N ILE A 29 -10.56 -10.79 -8.11
CA ILE A 29 -11.89 -10.34 -7.68
C ILE A 29 -12.98 -11.15 -8.38
N SER A 30 -12.96 -11.18 -9.71
CA SER A 30 -14.00 -11.88 -10.50
C SER A 30 -13.64 -13.31 -10.87
N GLY A 31 -12.36 -13.70 -10.82
CA GLY A 31 -11.88 -14.98 -11.36
C GLY A 31 -11.77 -15.00 -12.89
N GLU A 32 -12.30 -13.96 -13.55
CA GLU A 32 -12.35 -13.87 -15.01
C GLU A 32 -10.98 -13.61 -15.62
N ARG A 33 -10.85 -14.00 -16.89
CA ARG A 33 -9.67 -13.70 -17.69
C ARG A 33 -9.56 -12.20 -17.92
N MET A 34 -8.36 -11.65 -17.72
CA MET A 34 -8.07 -10.27 -18.07
C MET A 34 -7.44 -10.22 -19.48
N ASP A 35 -7.92 -9.30 -20.31
CA ASP A 35 -7.32 -9.07 -21.64
C ASP A 35 -5.95 -8.40 -21.52
N LYS A 36 -5.82 -7.42 -20.62
CA LYS A 36 -4.58 -6.72 -20.35
C LYS A 36 -4.56 -6.21 -18.90
N ILE A 37 -3.41 -6.31 -18.25
CA ILE A 37 -3.17 -5.60 -16.99
C ILE A 37 -2.89 -4.12 -17.33
N SER A 38 -3.68 -3.21 -16.77
CA SER A 38 -3.60 -1.78 -17.05
C SER A 38 -3.09 -0.94 -15.88
N TRP A 39 -2.93 -1.53 -14.69
CA TRP A 39 -2.49 -0.82 -13.49
C TRP A 39 -1.90 -1.81 -12.46
N GLY A 40 -0.93 -1.35 -11.66
CA GLY A 40 -0.39 -2.04 -10.49
C GLY A 40 -0.08 -1.09 -9.31
N PRO A 41 0.22 -1.61 -8.11
CA PRO A 41 0.51 -0.76 -6.94
C PRO A 41 1.79 0.08 -7.06
N ASN A 42 2.67 -0.27 -8.00
CA ASN A 42 3.95 0.39 -8.28
C ASN A 42 4.07 0.75 -9.78
N TRP A 43 2.96 1.19 -10.40
CA TRP A 43 2.90 1.38 -11.86
C TRP A 43 3.77 2.52 -12.39
N GLU A 44 4.07 3.51 -11.54
CA GLU A 44 4.82 4.73 -11.86
C GLU A 44 6.31 4.60 -11.50
N GLU A 45 6.79 3.38 -11.25
CA GLU A 45 8.18 3.08 -10.91
C GLU A 45 9.16 3.58 -11.98
N LEU A 46 10.35 4.03 -11.57
CA LEU A 46 11.44 4.47 -12.46
C LEU A 46 10.97 5.48 -13.52
N LEU A 47 10.11 6.43 -13.11
CA LEU A 47 9.52 7.45 -13.97
C LEU A 47 8.65 6.88 -15.10
N GLY A 48 8.05 5.70 -14.89
CA GLY A 48 7.12 5.07 -15.82
C GLY A 48 5.91 5.96 -16.13
N GLY A 49 5.74 6.29 -17.40
CA GLY A 49 4.70 7.18 -17.91
C GLY A 49 5.22 8.58 -18.29
N GLU A 50 4.45 9.26 -19.13
CA GLU A 50 4.76 10.62 -19.59
C GLU A 50 4.89 11.60 -18.42
N PHE A 51 5.82 12.55 -18.55
CA PHE A 51 6.03 13.58 -17.51
C PHE A 51 4.76 14.35 -17.20
N GLU A 52 3.93 14.70 -18.18
CA GLU A 52 2.66 15.42 -17.95
C GLU A 52 1.72 14.67 -16.99
N LYS A 53 1.68 13.34 -17.07
CA LYS A 53 0.86 12.50 -16.18
C LYS A 53 1.46 12.46 -14.77
N ARG A 54 2.79 12.29 -14.66
CA ARG A 54 3.51 12.21 -13.38
C ARG A 54 3.61 13.56 -12.65
N ALA A 55 3.73 14.66 -13.39
CA ALA A 55 3.82 16.03 -12.88
C ALA A 55 2.50 16.54 -12.27
N ARG A 56 1.44 15.73 -12.27
CA ARG A 56 0.21 15.94 -11.47
C ARG A 56 0.41 15.61 -9.99
N ASP A 57 1.61 15.15 -9.60
CA ASP A 57 2.01 15.02 -8.21
C ASP A 57 1.67 16.30 -7.44
N ARG A 58 1.01 16.13 -6.28
CA ARG A 58 0.61 17.20 -5.39
C ARG A 58 1.80 18.05 -4.94
N ASN A 59 2.99 17.46 -4.87
CA ASN A 59 4.21 18.13 -4.46
C ASN A 59 4.72 19.18 -5.47
N PHE A 60 4.20 19.21 -6.71
CA PHE A 60 4.53 20.25 -7.71
C PHE A 60 3.55 21.43 -7.76
N GLU A 61 2.51 21.48 -6.91
CA GLU A 61 1.40 22.44 -7.04
C GLU A 61 1.82 23.92 -7.11
N ALA A 62 2.87 24.31 -6.39
CA ALA A 62 3.37 25.68 -6.34
C ALA A 62 4.76 25.86 -7.01
N MET A 63 5.10 24.97 -7.95
CA MET A 63 6.41 24.97 -8.62
C MET A 63 6.28 25.15 -10.13
N GLN A 64 7.21 25.89 -10.74
CA GLN A 64 7.44 25.85 -12.18
C GLN A 64 8.12 24.51 -12.51
N LYS A 65 7.38 23.59 -13.13
CA LYS A 65 7.78 22.19 -13.26
C LYS A 65 8.23 21.80 -14.66
N GLU A 66 8.01 22.68 -15.64
CA GLU A 66 8.28 22.44 -17.07
C GLU A 66 9.74 22.04 -17.31
N MET A 67 10.69 22.65 -16.59
CA MET A 67 12.11 22.35 -16.74
C MET A 67 12.46 20.90 -16.41
N TYR A 68 11.75 20.27 -15.46
CA TYR A 68 11.98 18.88 -15.04
C TYR A 68 11.43 17.85 -16.04
N GLY A 69 10.74 18.30 -17.09
CA GLY A 69 10.37 17.47 -18.24
C GLY A 69 11.49 17.33 -19.26
N GLN A 70 12.57 18.10 -19.14
CA GLN A 70 13.74 18.00 -20.02
C GLN A 70 14.63 16.83 -19.59
N PHE A 71 15.23 16.15 -20.56
CA PHE A 71 16.06 14.97 -20.32
C PHE A 71 17.22 15.30 -19.36
N GLU A 72 17.89 16.43 -19.57
CA GLU A 72 19.05 16.88 -18.81
C GLU A 72 18.72 17.23 -17.35
N ASN A 73 17.47 17.59 -17.07
CA ASN A 73 16.99 17.99 -15.75
C ASN A 73 16.13 16.91 -15.08
N THR A 74 16.18 15.69 -15.60
CA THR A 74 15.41 14.56 -15.05
C THR A 74 15.91 14.20 -13.66
N PHE A 75 14.99 14.08 -12.69
CA PHE A 75 15.29 13.58 -11.36
C PHE A 75 14.23 12.57 -10.91
N MET A 76 14.61 11.73 -9.94
CA MET A 76 13.68 10.84 -9.26
C MET A 76 14.13 10.58 -7.83
N MET A 77 13.19 10.19 -6.96
CA MET A 77 13.46 9.78 -5.59
C MET A 77 12.48 8.68 -5.17
N TYR A 78 12.85 7.93 -4.13
CA TYR A 78 12.00 6.88 -3.58
C TYR A 78 11.31 7.34 -2.30
N LEU A 79 10.04 6.96 -2.14
CA LEU A 79 9.24 7.30 -0.96
C LEU A 79 8.58 6.04 -0.36
N PRO A 80 9.32 5.20 0.37
CA PRO A 80 8.75 4.09 1.13
C PRO A 80 7.95 4.63 2.32
N ARG A 81 6.68 4.23 2.46
CA ARG A 81 5.79 4.73 3.54
C ARG A 81 5.00 3.62 4.18
N LEU A 82 4.65 3.81 5.46
CA LEU A 82 3.78 2.94 6.25
C LEU A 82 2.71 3.79 6.97
N CYS A 83 2.00 3.24 7.94
CA CYS A 83 1.10 4.04 8.78
C CYS A 83 1.93 4.91 9.72
N GLU A 84 1.64 6.20 9.83
CA GLU A 84 2.40 7.12 10.68
C GLU A 84 2.15 6.94 12.20
N HIS A 85 1.29 6.00 12.63
CA HIS A 85 0.91 5.77 14.03
C HIS A 85 0.74 7.08 14.85
N CYS A 86 0.02 8.03 14.26
CA CYS A 86 -0.03 9.44 14.66
C CYS A 86 -0.36 9.65 16.14
N LEU A 87 0.08 10.78 16.69
CA LEU A 87 -0.35 11.26 18.01
C LEU A 87 -1.83 11.65 18.02
N ASN A 88 -2.27 12.39 16.99
CA ASN A 88 -3.67 12.73 16.74
C ASN A 88 -4.19 11.99 15.48
N PRO A 89 -4.54 10.70 15.59
CA PRO A 89 -4.93 9.90 14.44
C PRO A 89 -6.35 10.23 13.93
N ALA A 90 -6.43 10.88 12.77
CA ALA A 90 -7.70 11.17 12.09
C ALA A 90 -8.56 9.91 11.84
N CYS A 91 -7.94 8.74 11.67
CA CYS A 91 -8.67 7.48 11.54
C CYS A 91 -9.42 7.07 12.81
N VAL A 92 -8.89 7.38 14.01
CA VAL A 92 -9.60 7.17 15.27
C VAL A 92 -10.79 8.11 15.34
N ALA A 93 -10.58 9.41 15.09
CA ALA A 93 -11.62 10.44 15.14
C ALA A 93 -12.79 10.19 14.16
N THR A 94 -12.55 9.48 13.07
CA THR A 94 -13.56 9.23 12.02
C THR A 94 -14.20 7.85 12.08
N CYS A 95 -13.83 6.98 13.02
CA CYS A 95 -14.42 5.64 13.14
C CYS A 95 -15.72 5.68 13.98
N PRO A 96 -16.91 5.50 13.39
CA PRO A 96 -18.16 5.67 14.13
C PRO A 96 -18.37 4.62 15.23
N SER A 97 -17.80 3.43 15.06
CA SER A 97 -17.92 2.34 16.04
C SER A 97 -16.87 2.39 17.14
N GLY A 98 -15.95 3.37 17.14
CA GLY A 98 -14.86 3.45 18.13
C GLY A 98 -13.91 2.25 18.10
N ALA A 99 -13.81 1.54 16.97
CA ALA A 99 -13.02 0.31 16.87
C ALA A 99 -11.51 0.57 16.65
N ILE A 100 -11.12 1.82 16.41
CA ILE A 100 -9.73 2.20 16.20
C ILE A 100 -9.24 2.90 17.46
N TYR A 101 -8.10 2.49 17.97
CA TYR A 101 -7.53 3.01 19.21
C TYR A 101 -6.02 3.13 19.10
N LYS A 102 -5.43 3.95 19.96
CA LYS A 102 -3.98 4.08 20.15
C LYS A 102 -3.64 3.40 21.48
N ARG A 103 -2.72 2.44 21.45
CA ARG A 103 -2.20 1.79 22.66
C ARG A 103 -1.46 2.80 23.53
N GLU A 104 -1.57 2.65 24.85
CA GLU A 104 -1.04 3.62 25.81
C GLU A 104 0.47 3.43 26.01
N GLU A 105 0.89 2.16 26.07
CA GLU A 105 2.25 1.74 26.41
C GLU A 105 3.28 1.97 25.28
N ASP A 106 2.86 2.00 24.02
CA ASP A 106 3.76 2.09 22.86
C ASP A 106 3.26 3.01 21.73
N GLY A 107 2.05 3.58 21.87
CA GLY A 107 1.48 4.47 20.87
C GLY A 107 1.06 3.79 19.56
N ILE A 108 1.05 2.46 19.46
CA ILE A 108 0.66 1.77 18.22
C ILE A 108 -0.86 1.91 18.02
N VAL A 109 -1.24 2.61 16.95
CA VAL A 109 -2.64 2.68 16.48
C VAL A 109 -3.09 1.37 15.83
N LEU A 110 -4.18 0.77 16.29
CA LEU A 110 -4.73 -0.50 15.80
C LEU A 110 -6.22 -0.39 15.44
N ILE A 111 -6.71 -1.36 14.65
CA ILE A 111 -8.15 -1.56 14.39
C ILE A 111 -8.55 -2.88 15.04
N ASP A 112 -9.39 -2.81 16.07
CA ASP A 112 -10.00 -3.96 16.72
C ASP A 112 -10.89 -4.70 15.69
N GLN A 113 -10.50 -5.92 15.34
CA GLN A 113 -11.22 -6.71 14.33
C GLN A 113 -12.57 -7.22 14.86
N ASP A 114 -12.74 -7.39 16.16
CA ASP A 114 -14.01 -7.81 16.76
C ASP A 114 -15.01 -6.66 16.83
N LYS A 115 -14.54 -5.45 17.14
CA LYS A 115 -15.39 -4.24 17.20
C LYS A 115 -15.59 -3.57 15.85
N CYS A 116 -14.72 -3.81 14.86
CA CYS A 116 -14.88 -3.21 13.53
C CYS A 116 -16.22 -3.65 12.91
N ARG A 117 -17.03 -2.66 12.50
CA ARG A 117 -18.33 -2.87 11.83
C ARG A 117 -18.29 -2.58 10.33
N GLY A 118 -17.11 -2.36 9.76
CA GLY A 118 -16.99 -2.19 8.31
C GLY A 118 -17.59 -0.90 7.76
N TRP A 119 -17.68 0.17 8.57
CA TRP A 119 -18.21 1.47 8.14
C TRP A 119 -17.36 2.18 7.07
N ARG A 120 -16.08 1.79 6.93
CA ARG A 120 -15.12 2.29 5.92
C ARG A 120 -14.78 3.79 6.00
N MET A 121 -15.38 4.56 6.90
CA MET A 121 -15.12 6.00 7.08
C MET A 121 -13.66 6.31 7.42
N CYS A 122 -12.99 5.42 8.18
CA CYS A 122 -11.59 5.58 8.54
C CYS A 122 -10.62 5.57 7.34
N ILE A 123 -11.02 4.95 6.22
CA ILE A 123 -10.23 4.93 4.97
C ILE A 123 -10.18 6.34 4.37
N THR A 124 -11.33 7.01 4.32
CA THR A 124 -11.42 8.41 3.90
C THR A 124 -10.67 9.30 4.88
N GLY A 125 -10.90 9.11 6.19
CA GLY A 125 -10.31 9.94 7.24
C GLY A 125 -8.78 9.90 7.32
N CYS A 126 -8.14 8.79 6.95
CA CYS A 126 -6.67 8.73 6.91
C CYS A 126 -6.12 9.55 5.72
N PRO A 127 -5.39 10.66 5.96
CA PRO A 127 -4.85 11.48 4.87
C PRO A 127 -3.76 10.72 4.09
N TYR A 128 -3.07 9.77 4.74
CA TYR A 128 -2.02 8.96 4.13
C TYR A 128 -2.52 7.75 3.34
N LYS A 129 -3.84 7.47 3.40
CA LYS A 129 -4.49 6.29 2.79
C LYS A 129 -3.81 4.97 3.18
N LYS A 130 -3.49 4.83 4.47
CA LYS A 130 -2.79 3.65 5.06
C LYS A 130 -3.73 2.68 5.79
N ILE A 131 -5.02 2.78 5.52
CA ILE A 131 -6.04 1.83 5.95
C ILE A 131 -6.66 1.24 4.68
N TYR A 132 -6.74 -0.07 4.63
CA TYR A 132 -7.20 -0.82 3.48
C TYR A 132 -8.45 -1.61 3.88
N PHE A 133 -9.43 -1.69 2.98
CA PHE A 133 -10.61 -2.50 3.21
C PHE A 133 -10.32 -3.94 2.81
N ASN A 134 -10.52 -4.87 3.74
CA ASN A 134 -10.58 -6.29 3.38
C ASN A 134 -11.97 -6.57 2.82
N TRP A 135 -12.03 -6.69 1.49
CA TRP A 135 -13.27 -6.92 0.74
C TRP A 135 -13.89 -8.30 1.01
N LYS A 136 -13.14 -9.24 1.58
CA LYS A 136 -13.63 -10.57 1.95
C LYS A 136 -14.21 -10.60 3.37
N SER A 137 -13.48 -10.08 4.37
CA SER A 137 -13.96 -10.06 5.77
C SER A 137 -14.96 -8.95 6.05
N GLY A 138 -15.03 -7.94 5.18
CA GLY A 138 -15.89 -6.77 5.37
C GLY A 138 -15.36 -5.78 6.40
N LYS A 139 -14.12 -5.92 6.86
CA LYS A 139 -13.49 -5.09 7.89
C LYS A 139 -12.27 -4.36 7.34
N SER A 140 -11.89 -3.27 7.99
CA SER A 140 -10.69 -2.52 7.61
C SER A 140 -9.46 -3.02 8.37
N GLU A 141 -8.33 -3.04 7.68
CA GLU A 141 -7.02 -3.44 8.18
C GLU A 141 -5.98 -2.36 7.89
N LYS A 142 -4.89 -2.37 8.64
CA LYS A 142 -3.79 -1.39 8.50
C LYS A 142 -2.47 -2.00 8.99
N CYS A 143 -1.37 -1.30 8.73
CA CYS A 143 -0.09 -1.58 9.38
C CYS A 143 -0.28 -1.64 10.90
N ILE A 144 0.19 -2.74 11.51
CA ILE A 144 0.09 -2.98 12.97
C ILE A 144 1.41 -2.67 13.70
N PHE A 145 2.33 -1.98 13.02
CA PHE A 145 3.70 -1.70 13.47
C PHE A 145 4.47 -2.92 13.97
N CYS A 146 4.10 -4.11 13.48
CA CYS A 146 4.61 -5.39 13.99
C CYS A 146 4.57 -5.48 15.53
N TYR A 147 3.48 -5.04 16.18
CA TYR A 147 3.39 -5.01 17.64
C TYR A 147 3.85 -6.31 18.33
N PRO A 148 3.59 -7.54 17.82
CA PRO A 148 4.07 -8.75 18.50
C PRO A 148 5.60 -8.83 18.59
N ARG A 149 6.31 -8.17 17.67
CA ARG A 149 7.77 -8.06 17.69
C ARG A 149 8.23 -6.93 18.61
N ILE A 150 7.57 -5.77 18.52
CA ILE A 150 7.90 -4.58 19.32
C ILE A 150 7.73 -4.88 20.83
N GLU A 151 6.70 -5.64 21.20
CA GLU A 151 6.47 -6.09 22.58
C GLU A 151 7.65 -6.89 23.16
N SER A 152 8.46 -7.52 22.30
CA SER A 152 9.67 -8.27 22.67
C SER A 152 10.97 -7.51 22.37
N GLY A 153 10.90 -6.19 22.12
CA GLY A 153 12.06 -5.36 21.79
C GLY A 153 12.67 -5.62 20.41
N MET A 154 12.00 -6.41 19.56
CA MET A 154 12.46 -6.67 18.20
C MET A 154 12.04 -5.55 17.24
N PRO A 155 12.82 -5.27 16.19
CA PRO A 155 12.43 -4.33 15.15
C PRO A 155 11.19 -4.80 14.37
N THR A 156 10.49 -3.86 13.74
CA THR A 156 9.46 -4.22 12.75
C THR A 156 10.08 -4.99 11.58
N VAL A 157 9.32 -5.88 10.94
CA VAL A 157 9.80 -6.67 9.79
C VAL A 157 10.38 -5.75 8.72
N CYS A 158 9.65 -4.69 8.34
CA CYS A 158 10.10 -3.78 7.29
C CYS A 158 11.32 -2.92 7.67
N SER A 159 11.63 -2.79 8.97
CA SER A 159 12.87 -2.16 9.44
C SER A 159 14.04 -3.14 9.41
N GLU A 160 13.84 -4.36 9.94
CA GLU A 160 14.85 -5.42 9.97
C GLU A 160 15.29 -5.85 8.57
N THR A 161 14.33 -5.99 7.64
CA THR A 161 14.59 -6.44 6.27
C THR A 161 14.93 -5.28 5.32
N CYS A 162 15.22 -4.08 5.85
CA CYS A 162 15.55 -2.94 5.02
C CYS A 162 16.96 -3.10 4.43
N VAL A 163 17.05 -3.58 3.20
CA VAL A 163 18.32 -3.81 2.49
C VAL A 163 19.19 -2.54 2.41
N GLY A 164 18.57 -1.39 2.16
CA GLY A 164 19.28 -0.10 2.12
C GLY A 164 19.70 0.44 3.50
N ARG A 165 19.29 -0.22 4.60
CA ARG A 165 19.63 0.15 5.98
C ARG A 165 19.30 1.61 6.34
N ILE A 166 18.22 2.14 5.77
CA ILE A 166 17.79 3.55 5.93
C ILE A 166 16.77 3.75 7.07
N ARG A 167 16.34 2.68 7.74
CA ARG A 167 15.26 2.73 8.74
C ARG A 167 15.83 2.63 10.14
N TYR A 168 15.41 3.57 10.98
CA TYR A 168 15.78 3.66 12.38
C TYR A 168 14.51 3.57 13.23
N LEU A 169 14.62 2.89 14.37
CA LEU A 169 13.55 2.79 15.37
C LEU A 169 14.11 3.27 16.71
N GLY A 170 13.37 4.15 17.37
CA GLY A 170 13.75 4.72 18.66
C GLY A 170 12.52 5.24 19.38
N VAL A 171 12.60 5.28 20.71
CA VAL A 171 11.54 5.81 21.56
C VAL A 171 11.50 7.33 21.45
N LEU A 172 10.30 7.90 21.43
CA LEU A 172 10.04 9.32 21.60
C LEU A 172 9.03 9.50 22.73
N LEU A 173 9.37 10.34 23.71
CA LEU A 173 8.47 10.69 24.80
C LEU A 173 7.64 11.92 24.39
N TYR A 174 6.34 11.88 24.64
CA TYR A 174 5.38 12.93 24.27
C TYR A 174 4.28 13.05 25.33
#